data_AF-A0A0D8XSX9-F1
#
_entry.id   AF-A0A0D8XSX9-F1
#
_cell.length_a   1.000
_cell.length_b   1.000
_cell.length_c   1.000
_cell.angle_alpha   90.00
_cell.angle_beta   90.00
_cell.angle_gamma   90.00
#
_symmetry.space_group_name_H-M   'P 1'
#
loop_
_entity.id
_entity.type
_entity.pdbx_description
1 polymer ?
#
loop_
_entity_poly.entity_id
_entity_poly.type
_entity_poly.pdbx_seq_one_letter_code
_entity_poly.pdbx_strand_id
1 'polypeptide(L)'
;MYHIHTITRLIEVSREYKKPLCLTFIDLKKAFDSVETEAVIEALTNQALPTPYIKILQLLRLYLGYSVFLYPRLYFLLPLTSILICV
;
A
#
# COMPACT_ATOMS: atom_id res chain seq x y z
N MET A 1 2.42 5.57 -9.31
CA MET A 1 2.92 6.71 -10.12
C MET A 1 1.83 7.73 -10.49
N TYR A 2 0.55 7.36 -10.64
CA TYR A 2 -0.52 8.29 -11.03
C TYR A 2 -0.98 9.24 -9.91
N HIS A 3 -1.16 8.76 -8.68
CA HIS A 3 -1.74 9.56 -7.59
C HIS A 3 -0.90 10.78 -7.18
N ILE A 4 0.43 10.66 -7.15
CA ILE A 4 1.34 11.77 -6.83
C ILE A 4 1.24 12.86 -7.90
N HIS A 5 1.25 12.48 -9.17
CA HIS A 5 1.12 13.42 -10.28
C HIS A 5 -0.22 14.16 -10.25
N THR A 6 -1.32 13.47 -9.93
CA THR A 6 -2.64 14.08 -9.78
C THR A 6 -2.68 15.11 -8.65
N ILE A 7 -2.08 14.81 -7.49
CA ILE A 7 -2.03 15.74 -6.35
C ILE A 7 -1.20 16.99 -6.71
N THR A 8 -0.05 16.82 -7.36
CA THR A 8 0.77 17.95 -7.84
C THR A 8 -0.03 18.86 -8.76
N ARG A 9 -0.73 18.28 -9.74
CA ARG A 9 -1.57 19.03 -10.66
C ARG A 9 -2.74 19.74 -9.97
N LEU A 10 -3.32 19.13 -8.94
CA LEU A 10 -4.39 19.74 -8.14
C LEU A 10 -3.89 20.99 -7.37
N ILE A 11 -2.66 20.93 -6.85
CA ILE A 11 -2.01 22.05 -6.16
C ILE A 11 -1.73 23.19 -7.14
N GLU A 12 -1.23 22.90 -8.34
CA GLU A 12 -0.96 23.89 -9.38
C GLU A 12 -2.24 24.64 -9.78
N VAL A 13 -3.31 23.89 -10.07
CA VAL A 13 -4.62 24.44 -10.43
C VAL A 13 -5.21 25.29 -9.28
N SER A 14 -5.14 24.81 -8.04
CA SER A 14 -5.61 25.58 -6.87
C SER A 14 -4.88 26.93 -6.73
N ARG A 15 -3.56 26.97 -6.99
CA ARG A 15 -2.76 28.19 -6.97
C ARG A 15 -3.15 29.13 -8.12
N GLU A 16 -3.36 28.61 -9.32
CA GLU A 16 -3.78 29.38 -10.50
C GLU A 16 -5.11 30.09 -10.25
N TYR A 17 -6.10 29.37 -9.72
CA TYR A 17 -7.43 29.92 -9.44
C TYR A 17 -7.56 30.62 -8.09
N LYS A 18 -6.46 30.79 -7.33
CA LYS A 18 -6.42 31.38 -5.98
C LYS A 18 -7.47 30.77 -5.03
N LYS A 19 -7.72 29.46 -5.14
CA LYS A 19 -8.66 28.73 -4.30
C LYS A 19 -7.93 28.11 -3.12
N PRO A 20 -8.42 28.26 -1.88
CA PRO A 20 -7.82 27.57 -0.75
C PRO A 20 -7.97 26.05 -0.93
N LEU A 21 -6.86 25.33 -0.86
CA LEU A 21 -6.81 23.88 -0.91
C LEU A 21 -6.22 23.36 0.39
N CYS A 22 -6.93 22.43 1.04
CA CYS A 22 -6.46 21.71 2.22
C CYS A 22 -6.23 20.25 1.83
N LEU A 23 -5.04 19.73 2.13
CA LEU A 23 -4.67 18.33 1.91
C LEU A 23 -4.17 17.76 3.24
N THR A 24 -4.62 16.56 3.60
CA THR A 24 -4.13 15.82 4.77
C THR A 24 -3.54 14.49 4.29
N PHE A 25 -2.28 14.25 4.63
CA PHE A 25 -1.63 12.97 4.37
C PHE A 25 -1.70 12.12 5.64
N ILE A 26 -2.26 10.93 5.53
CA ILE A 26 -2.34 9.96 6.63
C ILE A 26 -1.24 8.94 6.39
N ASP A 27 -0.22 8.94 7.24
CA ASP A 27 0.79 7.90 7.24
C ASP A 27 0.31 6.72 8.10
N LEU A 28 0.04 5.58 7.46
CA LEU A 28 -0.39 4.37 8.16
C LEU A 28 0.86 3.57 8.58
N LYS A 29 1.44 3.98 9.71
CA LYS A 29 2.61 3.30 10.27
C LYS A 29 2.29 1.82 10.52
N LYS A 30 3.07 0.93 9.90
CA LYS A 30 2.92 -0.53 10.01
C LYS A 30 1.55 -1.06 9.58
N ALA A 31 0.90 -0.41 8.60
CA ALA A 31 -0.40 -0.85 8.06
C ALA A 31 -0.42 -2.35 7.75
N PHE A 32 0.67 -2.88 7.19
CA PHE A 32 0.79 -4.28 6.80
C PHE A 32 1.09 -5.24 7.95
N ASP A 33 1.65 -4.76 9.07
CA ASP A 33 1.82 -5.60 10.28
C ASP A 33 0.47 -5.77 11.01
N SER A 34 -0.45 -4.82 10.85
CA SER A 34 -1.76 -4.82 11.50
C SER A 34 -2.87 -5.52 10.71
N VAL A 35 -2.62 -5.90 9.45
CA VAL A 35 -3.63 -6.53 8.61
C VAL A 35 -3.73 -8.02 8.94
N GLU A 36 -4.93 -8.47 9.29
CA GLU A 36 -5.22 -9.89 9.50
C GLU A 36 -5.12 -10.67 8.20
N THR A 37 -4.51 -11.86 8.26
CA THR A 37 -4.32 -12.71 7.07
C THR A 37 -5.66 -13.16 6.47
N GLU A 38 -6.67 -13.35 7.31
CA GLU A 38 -8.06 -13.61 6.95
C GLU A 38 -8.64 -12.52 6.06
N ALA A 39 -8.48 -11.26 6.47
CA ALA A 39 -8.96 -10.11 5.71
C ALA A 39 -8.28 -10.02 4.34
N VAL A 40 -6.99 -10.39 4.25
CA VAL A 40 -6.29 -10.49 2.96
C VAL A 40 -6.89 -11.58 2.08
N ILE A 41 -7.10 -12.79 2.61
CA ILE A 41 -7.68 -13.91 1.86
C ILE A 41 -9.09 -13.56 1.35
N GLU A 42 -9.91 -12.93 2.19
CA GLU A 42 -11.25 -12.48 1.82
C GLU A 42 -11.20 -11.41 0.72
N ALA A 43 -10.34 -10.40 0.86
CA ALA A 43 -10.17 -9.36 -0.15
C ALA A 43 -9.69 -9.93 -1.49
N LEU A 44 -8.76 -10.88 -1.48
CA LEU A 44 -8.27 -11.55 -2.69
C LEU A 44 -9.39 -12.38 -3.36
N THR A 45 -10.28 -12.98 -2.57
CA THR A 45 -11.46 -13.70 -3.07
C THR A 45 -12.46 -12.74 -3.71
N ASN A 46 -12.70 -11.58 -3.08
CA ASN A 46 -13.59 -10.53 -3.58
C ASN A 46 -13.06 -9.83 -4.84
N GLN A 47 -11.73 -9.77 -5.01
CA GLN A 47 -11.08 -9.26 -6.22
C GLN A 47 -11.08 -10.26 -7.40
N ALA A 48 -11.79 -11.38 -7.28
CA ALA A 48 -11.93 -12.41 -8.31
C ALA A 48 -10.60 -13.03 -8.76
N LEU A 49 -9.61 -13.10 -7.87
CA LEU A 49 -8.38 -13.82 -8.17
C LEU A 49 -8.68 -15.31 -8.37
N PRO A 50 -7.94 -16.00 -9.27
CA PRO A 50 -8.21 -17.39 -9.53
C PRO A 50 -8.05 -18.23 -8.26
N THR A 51 -9.07 -19.03 -7.96
CA THR A 51 -9.16 -19.89 -6.77
C THR A 51 -7.92 -20.75 -6.49
N PRO A 52 -7.17 -21.26 -7.49
CA PRO A 52 -5.94 -22.00 -7.23
C PRO A 52 -4.88 -21.20 -6.46
N TYR A 53 -4.74 -19.90 -6.74
CA TYR A 53 -3.76 -19.05 -6.05
C TYR A 53 -4.14 -18.82 -4.59
N ILE A 54 -5.43 -18.58 -4.31
CA ILE A 54 -5.94 -18.39 -2.95
C ILE A 54 -5.73 -19.67 -2.11
N LYS A 55 -5.97 -20.84 -2.71
CA LYS A 55 -5.72 -22.14 -2.06
C LYS A 55 -4.25 -22.35 -1.73
N ILE A 56 -3.33 -21.98 -2.62
CA ILE A 56 -1.89 -22.09 -2.37
C ILE A 56 -1.49 -21.20 -1.18
N LEU A 57 -2.01 -19.97 -1.11
CA LEU A 57 -1.76 -19.06 0.02
C LEU A 57 -2.28 -19.62 1.35
N GLN A 58 -3.48 -20.21 1.35
CA GLN A 58 -4.05 -20.88 2.52
C GLN A 58 -3.23 -22.10 2.97
N LEU A 59 -2.76 -22.92 2.01
CA LEU A 59 -1.93 -24.09 2.31
C LEU A 59 -0.58 -23.68 2.88
N LEU A 60 0.08 -22.68 2.30
CA LEU A 60 1.35 -22.17 2.81
C LEU A 60 1.25 -21.67 4.25
N ARG A 61 0.14 -20.99 4.57
CA ARG A 61 -0.16 -20.57 5.95
C ARG A 61 -0.26 -21.76 6.91
N LEU A 62 -1.01 -22.79 6.55
CA LEU A 62 -1.25 -23.95 7.40
C LEU A 62 0.01 -24.83 7.59
N TYR A 63 0.80 -25.01 6.54
CA TYR A 63 1.96 -25.91 6.57
C TYR A 63 3.19 -25.30 7.23
N LEU A 64 3.37 -23.99 7.10
CA LEU A 64 4.62 -23.34 7.52
C LEU A 64 4.46 -22.44 8.76
N GLY A 65 3.22 -22.16 9.20
CA GLY A 65 2.95 -21.29 10.35
C GLY A 65 3.37 -19.83 10.17
N TYR A 66 3.81 -19.43 8.97
CA TYR A 66 4.13 -18.06 8.66
C TYR A 66 2.84 -17.25 8.48
N SER A 67 2.72 -16.16 9.24
CA SER A 67 1.85 -15.04 8.85
C SER A 67 2.30 -14.57 7.47
N VAL A 68 1.34 -14.49 6.53
CA VAL A 68 1.62 -14.07 5.15
C VAL A 68 1.89 -12.56 5.19
N PHE A 69 3.13 -12.19 5.49
CA PHE A 69 3.58 -10.82 5.44
C PHE A 69 3.72 -10.44 3.96
N LEU A 70 2.80 -9.61 3.49
CA LEU A 70 2.96 -8.91 2.22
C LEU A 70 4.08 -7.90 2.40
N TYR A 71 5.31 -8.27 2.05
CA TYR A 71 6.42 -7.34 1.98
C TYR A 71 6.38 -6.64 0.61
N PRO A 72 5.98 -5.35 0.52
CA PRO A 72 6.24 -4.58 -0.67
C PRO A 72 7.73 -4.28 -0.70
N ARG A 73 8.48 -5.12 -1.41
CA ARG A 73 9.82 -4.91 -1.98
C ARG A 73 10.69 -3.82 -1.32
N LEU A 74 11.65 -4.31 -0.52
CA LEU A 74 12.80 -3.64 0.11
C LEU A 74 13.61 -2.73 -0.84
N TYR A 75 13.91 -1.49 -0.42
CA TYR A 75 15.20 -0.82 -0.68
C TYR A 75 15.57 0.03 0.54
N PHE A 76 16.60 -0.39 1.28
CA PHE A 76 17.26 0.40 2.31
C PHE A 76 18.78 0.27 2.11
N LEU A 77 19.46 1.39 1.80
CA LEU A 77 20.90 1.74 1.80
C LEU A 77 21.07 2.82 0.71
N LEU A 78 21.50 4.08 0.89
CA LEU A 78 22.39 4.79 1.85
C LEU A 78 22.10 6.34 1.74
N PRO A 79 22.83 7.27 2.42
CA PRO A 79 22.28 8.40 3.18
C PRO A 79 22.16 9.73 2.40
N LEU A 80 21.51 10.70 3.07
CA LEU A 80 21.47 12.14 2.79
C LEU A 80 20.58 12.58 1.62
N THR A 81 19.28 12.64 1.87
CA THR A 81 18.49 13.88 1.97
C THR A 81 17.01 13.47 1.91
N SER A 82 16.24 14.03 2.82
CA SER A 82 14.85 13.75 3.14
C SER A 82 13.95 13.55 1.91
N ILE A 83 13.64 12.31 1.53
CA ILE A 83 12.44 11.98 0.74
C ILE A 83 11.91 10.63 1.26
N LEU A 84 10.80 10.70 2.00
CA LEU A 84 10.02 9.53 2.39
C LEU A 84 9.28 9.01 1.14
N ILE A 85 9.82 7.98 0.50
CA ILE A 85 9.13 7.24 -0.55
C ILE A 85 8.48 6.03 0.12
N CYS A 86 7.19 6.12 0.43
CA CYS A 86 6.36 4.95 0.69
C CYS A 86 5.80 4.45 -0.65
N VAL A 87 6.10 3.19 -0.99
CA VAL A 87 5.44 2.42 -2.06
C VAL A 87 4.00 2.11 -1.65
#